data_AF-A0A2V8BYD0-F1
#
_entry.id   AF-A0A2V8BYD0-F1
#
_cell.length_a   1.000
_cell.length_b   1.000
_cell.length_c   1.000
_cell.angle_alpha   90.00
_cell.angle_beta   90.00
_cell.angle_gamma   90.00
#
_symmetry.space_group_name_H-M   'P 1'
#
loop_
_entity.id
_entity.type
_entity.pdbx_description
1 polymer ?
#
loop_
_entity_poly.entity_id
_entity_poly.type
_entity_poly.pdbx_seq_one_letter_code
_entity_poly.pdbx_strand_id
1 'polypeptide(L)'
;MRKIGREVGLLLVLAAVLFGPTLVAGQGRGAQPPGGGFPDLVGALKATPGCVGVETARTSSGKQVIFAWFENKKAVLNWYYSDTHMSVKNQFAPGSTHKPLADVPDDGEPVLAIASLTLTGAPTGDVASLPISQIAIELYRPLPGGLAAGGRFAPAGLKVPGMQNVPLTSPPKENE
;
A
#
# COMPACT_ATOMS: atom_id res chain seq x y z
N MET A 1 -7.04 -47.06 -24.42
CA MET A 1 -6.64 -46.58 -23.09
C MET A 1 -6.62 -45.05 -23.10
N ARG A 2 -7.46 -44.43 -22.26
CA ARG A 2 -7.63 -42.98 -22.07
C ARG A 2 -6.99 -42.59 -20.73
N LYS A 3 -6.34 -41.41 -20.67
CA LYS A 3 -6.28 -40.43 -19.55
C LYS A 3 -4.90 -39.73 -19.45
N ILE A 4 -4.59 -38.78 -20.34
CA ILE A 4 -3.57 -37.72 -20.09
C ILE A 4 -4.07 -36.32 -20.53
N GLY A 5 -5.30 -36.19 -21.04
CA GLY A 5 -5.78 -34.91 -21.61
C GLY A 5 -6.61 -34.00 -20.69
N ARG A 6 -6.82 -34.34 -19.41
CA ARG A 6 -7.82 -33.63 -18.56
C ARG A 6 -7.26 -32.68 -17.51
N GLU A 7 -5.95 -32.60 -17.30
CA GLU A 7 -5.38 -31.76 -16.23
C GLU A 7 -4.69 -30.49 -16.74
N VAL A 8 -4.28 -30.42 -18.01
CA VAL A 8 -3.73 -29.20 -18.60
C VAL A 8 -4.84 -28.18 -18.98
N GLY A 9 -6.06 -28.66 -19.21
CA GLY A 9 -7.19 -27.81 -19.60
C GLY A 9 -7.85 -27.02 -18.47
N LEU A 10 -7.65 -27.40 -17.20
CA LEU A 10 -8.32 -26.74 -16.07
C LEU A 10 -7.54 -25.52 -15.52
N LEU A 11 -6.21 -25.51 -15.68
CA LEU A 11 -5.36 -24.41 -15.20
C LEU A 11 -5.43 -23.16 -16.10
N LEU A 12 -5.75 -23.32 -17.39
CA LEU A 12 -5.90 -22.17 -18.31
C LEU A 12 -7.27 -21.48 -18.23
N VAL A 13 -8.30 -22.15 -17.70
CA VAL A 13 -9.63 -21.52 -17.51
C VAL A 13 -9.66 -20.63 -16.26
N LEU A 14 -8.84 -20.91 -15.24
CA LEU A 14 -8.75 -20.05 -14.04
C LEU A 14 -8.03 -18.73 -14.32
N ALA A 15 -7.14 -18.68 -15.32
CA ALA A 15 -6.46 -17.45 -15.74
C ALA A 15 -7.30 -16.59 -16.70
N ALA A 16 -8.22 -17.18 -17.47
CA ALA A 16 -8.98 -16.48 -18.51
C ALA A 16 -10.25 -15.76 -18.01
N VAL A 17 -10.78 -16.11 -16.83
CA VAL A 17 -11.99 -15.45 -16.28
C VAL A 17 -11.66 -14.15 -15.52
N LEU A 18 -10.39 -13.92 -15.14
CA LEU A 18 -9.97 -12.68 -14.45
C LEU A 18 -9.47 -11.57 -15.39
N PHE A 19 -9.34 -11.83 -16.69
CA PHE A 19 -8.82 -10.87 -17.68
C PHE A 19 -9.62 -10.87 -19.01
N GLY A 20 -10.95 -10.81 -18.92
CA GLY A 20 -11.80 -10.52 -20.08
C GLY A 20 -11.75 -9.02 -20.45
N PRO A 21 -11.56 -8.64 -21.73
CA PRO A 21 -11.36 -7.26 -22.14
C PRO A 21 -12.71 -6.54 -22.26
N THR A 22 -13.03 -5.65 -21.31
CA THR A 22 -14.04 -4.61 -21.57
C THR A 22 -13.39 -3.50 -22.39
N LEU A 23 -13.40 -3.68 -23.71
CA LEU A 23 -13.24 -2.57 -24.65
C LEU A 23 -14.48 -1.66 -24.53
N VAL A 24 -14.37 -0.62 -23.72
CA VAL A 24 -15.19 0.59 -23.89
C VAL A 24 -14.29 1.62 -24.55
N ALA A 25 -14.60 1.88 -25.81
CA ALA A 25 -14.05 2.95 -26.62
C ALA A 25 -14.23 4.30 -25.92
N GLY A 26 -13.17 5.09 -25.87
CA GLY A 26 -13.19 6.44 -25.33
C GLY A 26 -11.80 6.90 -24.95
N GLN A 27 -10.99 7.27 -25.95
CA GLN A 27 -9.82 8.12 -25.75
C GLN A 27 -10.27 9.50 -25.25
N GLY A 28 -10.58 9.59 -23.96
CA GLY A 28 -10.38 10.80 -23.18
C GLY A 28 -9.08 10.57 -22.42
N ARG A 29 -8.16 11.55 -22.43
CA ARG A 29 -7.20 11.68 -21.33
C ARG A 29 -8.02 11.49 -20.06
N GLY A 30 -7.75 10.41 -19.32
CA GLY A 30 -8.50 10.10 -18.11
C GLY A 30 -8.54 11.37 -17.30
N ALA A 31 -9.71 12.01 -17.26
CA ALA A 31 -9.95 13.09 -16.33
C ALA A 31 -9.67 12.45 -14.99
N GLN A 32 -8.57 12.87 -14.35
CA GLN A 32 -8.26 12.49 -12.99
C GLN A 32 -9.59 12.67 -12.23
N PRO A 33 -10.16 11.61 -11.63
CA PRO A 33 -11.41 11.76 -10.89
C PRO A 33 -11.22 12.97 -9.99
N PRO A 34 -12.16 13.94 -9.96
CA PRO A 34 -11.96 15.22 -9.31
C PRO A 34 -11.33 14.95 -7.95
N GLY A 35 -10.08 15.38 -7.82
CA GLY A 35 -9.17 14.93 -6.80
C GLY A 35 -9.66 15.42 -5.45
N GLY A 36 -10.60 14.70 -4.84
CA GLY A 36 -10.71 14.57 -3.40
C GLY A 36 -9.50 13.77 -2.92
N GLY A 37 -8.30 14.29 -3.21
CA GLY A 37 -7.07 13.81 -2.64
C GLY A 37 -7.14 14.05 -1.14
N PHE A 38 -6.42 13.23 -0.40
CA PHE A 38 -6.12 13.59 0.97
C PHE A 38 -5.54 15.02 0.98
N PRO A 39 -5.85 15.87 1.98
CA PRO A 39 -4.90 16.89 2.44
C PRO A 39 -3.52 16.24 2.49
N ASP A 40 -2.41 16.97 2.25
CA ASP A 40 -1.11 16.38 1.87
C ASP A 40 -0.41 15.48 2.93
N LEU A 41 -1.09 14.40 3.35
CA LEU A 41 -0.66 13.32 4.22
C LEU A 41 0.43 12.52 3.54
N VAL A 42 0.29 12.33 2.22
CA VAL A 42 1.29 11.66 1.39
C VAL A 42 2.60 12.46 1.38
N GLY A 43 2.55 13.77 1.16
CA GLY A 43 3.71 14.64 1.23
C GLY A 43 4.31 14.70 2.63
N ALA A 44 3.50 14.83 3.68
CA ALA A 44 3.96 14.79 5.06
C ALA A 44 4.68 13.46 5.42
N LEU A 45 4.14 12.33 4.96
CA LEU A 45 4.77 11.01 5.10
C LEU A 45 6.11 10.97 4.36
N LYS A 46 6.13 11.36 3.08
CA LYS A 46 7.36 11.41 2.27
C LYS A 46 8.43 12.34 2.84
N ALA A 47 8.02 13.41 3.52
CA ALA A 47 8.93 14.36 4.17
C ALA A 47 9.51 13.83 5.50
N THR A 48 8.97 12.74 6.05
CA THR A 48 9.49 12.18 7.30
C THR A 48 10.85 11.52 7.06
N PRO A 49 11.90 11.90 7.81
CA PRO A 49 13.20 11.23 7.72
C PRO A 49 13.09 9.73 7.97
N GLY A 50 13.56 8.93 7.01
CA GLY A 50 13.49 7.47 7.04
C GLY A 50 12.19 6.87 6.48
N CYS A 51 11.24 7.68 5.99
CA CYS A 51 10.18 7.18 5.11
C CYS A 51 10.77 6.93 3.72
N VAL A 52 10.83 5.66 3.29
CA VAL A 52 11.50 5.25 2.05
C VAL A 52 10.54 5.03 0.88
N GLY A 53 9.23 5.17 1.12
CA GLY A 53 8.24 5.24 0.06
C GLY A 53 6.83 5.35 0.59
N VAL A 54 5.94 5.83 -0.25
CA VAL A 54 4.51 5.95 0.03
C VAL A 54 3.73 5.59 -1.24
N GLU A 55 2.75 4.72 -1.10
CA GLU A 55 1.83 4.30 -2.16
C GLU A 55 0.38 4.52 -1.71
N THR A 56 -0.50 4.80 -2.65
CA THR A 56 -1.94 4.97 -2.36
C THR A 56 -2.78 4.03 -3.21
N ALA A 57 -3.84 3.50 -2.62
CA ALA A 57 -4.78 2.63 -3.34
C ALA A 57 -6.21 2.88 -2.87
N ARG A 58 -7.16 2.37 -3.67
CA ARG A 58 -8.53 2.17 -3.24
C ARG A 58 -8.82 0.68 -3.21
N THR A 59 -9.26 0.15 -2.07
CA THR A 59 -9.62 -1.27 -1.96
C THR A 59 -10.93 -1.54 -2.71
N SER A 60 -11.18 -2.80 -3.05
CA SER A 60 -12.47 -3.25 -3.59
C SER A 60 -13.64 -3.01 -2.62
N SER A 61 -13.37 -3.02 -1.31
CA SER A 61 -14.33 -2.63 -0.26
C SER A 61 -14.52 -1.12 -0.12
N GLY A 62 -13.90 -0.31 -1.00
CA GLY A 62 -14.10 1.12 -1.09
C GLY A 62 -13.24 1.98 -0.16
N LYS A 63 -12.32 1.38 0.61
CA LYS A 63 -11.41 2.12 1.50
C LYS A 63 -10.35 2.84 0.69
N GLN A 64 -10.03 4.08 1.05
CA GLN A 64 -8.80 4.71 0.63
C GLN A 64 -7.68 4.27 1.56
N VAL A 65 -6.54 3.86 1.00
CA VAL A 65 -5.43 3.29 1.77
C VAL A 65 -4.13 3.97 1.38
N ILE A 66 -3.34 4.32 2.39
CA ILE A 66 -1.96 4.78 2.24
C ILE A 66 -1.05 3.71 2.83
N PHE A 67 -0.08 3.27 2.05
CA PHE A 67 1.01 2.39 2.49
C PHE A 67 2.26 3.26 2.62
N ALA A 68 2.85 3.34 3.80
CA ALA A 68 4.09 4.07 4.05
C ALA A 68 5.14 3.14 4.63
N TRP A 69 6.29 3.08 3.99
CA TRP A 69 7.41 2.24 4.43
C TRP A 69 8.44 3.09 5.14
N PHE A 70 8.83 2.65 6.34
CA PHE A 70 9.87 3.25 7.14
C PHE A 70 11.06 2.30 7.23
N GLU A 71 12.27 2.85 7.16
CA GLU A 71 13.50 2.05 7.18
C GLU A 71 13.75 1.34 8.51
N ASN A 72 13.20 1.83 9.62
CA ASN A 72 13.38 1.27 10.97
C ASN A 72 12.36 1.85 11.97
N LYS A 73 12.37 1.30 13.20
CA LYS A 73 11.56 1.78 14.33
C LYS A 73 11.72 3.28 14.61
N LYS A 74 12.94 3.82 14.55
CA LYS A 74 13.21 5.24 14.79
C LYS A 74 12.48 6.14 13.80
N ALA A 75 12.48 5.78 12.51
CA ALA A 75 11.77 6.53 11.48
C ALA A 75 10.25 6.54 11.73
N VAL A 76 9.66 5.43 12.17
CA VAL A 76 8.24 5.39 12.56
C VAL A 76 7.96 6.29 13.77
N LEU A 77 8.84 6.29 14.78
CA LEU A 77 8.67 7.14 15.96
C LEU A 77 8.79 8.63 15.61
N ASN A 78 9.70 8.99 14.70
CA ASN A 78 9.81 10.36 14.18
C ASN A 78 8.50 10.80 13.51
N TRP A 79 7.89 9.93 12.70
CA TRP A 79 6.57 10.19 12.10
C TRP A 79 5.48 10.29 13.18
N TYR A 80 5.41 9.30 14.08
CA TYR A 80 4.37 9.21 15.10
C TYR A 80 4.33 10.44 16.00
N TYR A 81 5.50 10.94 16.41
CA TYR A 81 5.63 12.12 17.26
C TYR A 81 5.71 13.45 16.48
N SER A 82 5.54 13.44 15.16
CA SER A 82 5.42 14.68 14.38
C SER A 82 4.16 15.46 14.77
N ASP A 83 4.21 16.79 14.65
CA ASP A 83 3.08 17.67 14.97
C ASP A 83 1.81 17.25 14.21
N THR A 84 1.97 16.94 12.92
CA THR A 84 0.86 16.50 12.05
C THR A 84 0.22 15.21 12.57
N HIS A 85 1.02 14.17 12.85
CA HIS A 85 0.47 12.90 13.32
C HIS A 85 -0.14 13.03 14.72
N MET A 86 0.54 13.72 15.65
CA MET A 86 0.04 13.92 17.01
C MET A 86 -1.24 14.74 17.05
N SER A 87 -1.38 15.75 16.17
CA SER A 87 -2.62 16.52 16.02
C SER A 87 -3.79 15.61 15.65
N VAL A 88 -3.62 14.78 14.60
CA VAL A 88 -4.65 13.83 14.15
C VAL A 88 -4.93 12.76 15.22
N LYS A 89 -3.90 12.18 15.83
CA LYS A 89 -4.04 11.20 16.91
C LYS A 89 -4.83 11.78 18.07
N ASN A 90 -4.57 13.02 18.48
CA ASN A 90 -5.23 13.63 19.64
C ASN A 90 -6.71 13.96 19.35
N GLN A 91 -7.07 14.18 18.08
CA GLN A 91 -8.46 14.31 17.66
C GLN A 91 -9.24 12.98 17.80
N PHE A 92 -8.64 11.85 17.44
CA PHE A 92 -9.32 10.53 17.46
C PHE A 92 -9.19 9.77 18.78
N ALA A 93 -8.10 9.96 19.51
CA ALA A 93 -7.79 9.27 20.75
C ALA A 93 -7.23 10.27 21.80
N PRO A 94 -8.04 11.25 22.24
CA PRO A 94 -7.64 12.21 23.26
C PRO A 94 -7.28 11.48 24.56
N GLY A 95 -6.20 11.90 25.22
CA GLY A 95 -5.77 11.33 26.49
C GLY A 95 -5.14 9.93 26.43
N SER A 96 -5.02 9.31 25.25
CA SER A 96 -4.31 8.04 25.13
C SER A 96 -2.82 8.18 25.50
N THR A 97 -2.37 7.38 26.47
CA THR A 97 -1.01 7.37 27.06
C THR A 97 -0.14 6.19 26.64
N HIS A 98 -0.61 5.32 25.72
CA HIS A 98 0.17 4.17 25.27
C HIS A 98 1.47 4.62 24.58
N LYS A 99 2.55 3.86 24.82
CA LYS A 99 3.82 4.06 24.11
C LYS A 99 3.76 3.29 22.78
N PRO A 100 3.82 3.95 21.61
CA PRO A 100 3.87 3.24 20.34
C PRO A 100 5.12 2.35 20.24
N LEU A 101 4.96 1.17 19.63
CA LEU A 101 6.05 0.23 19.37
C LEU A 101 6.83 -0.18 20.65
N ALA A 102 6.16 -0.24 21.81
CA ALA A 102 6.81 -0.57 23.09
C ALA A 102 7.54 -1.92 23.05
N ASP A 103 6.91 -2.93 22.45
CA ASP A 103 7.41 -4.32 22.41
C ASP A 103 8.17 -4.67 21.13
N VAL A 104 8.38 -3.69 20.24
CA VAL A 104 9.13 -3.90 19.00
C VAL A 104 10.62 -3.63 19.27
N PRO A 105 11.54 -4.55 18.96
CA PRO A 105 12.97 -4.29 19.12
C PRO A 105 13.45 -3.14 18.21
N ASP A 106 14.59 -2.53 18.57
CA ASP A 106 15.28 -1.57 17.70
C ASP A 106 16.42 -2.29 16.97
N ASP A 107 16.03 -3.16 16.03
CA ASP A 107 16.91 -4.05 15.27
C ASP A 107 17.23 -3.52 13.86
N GLY A 108 16.76 -2.31 13.54
CA GLY A 108 16.93 -1.70 12.22
C GLY A 108 16.06 -2.31 11.13
N GLU A 109 15.11 -3.18 11.48
CA GLU A 109 14.19 -3.79 10.53
C GLU A 109 13.08 -2.82 10.11
N PRO A 110 12.65 -2.85 8.83
CA PRO A 110 11.67 -1.91 8.32
C PRO A 110 10.26 -2.15 8.87
N VAL A 111 9.46 -1.09 8.85
CA VAL A 111 8.05 -1.11 9.25
C VAL A 111 7.19 -0.54 8.13
N LEU A 112 6.08 -1.22 7.84
CA LEU A 112 5.02 -0.74 6.98
C LEU A 112 3.90 -0.19 7.85
N ALA A 113 3.57 1.09 7.71
CA ALA A 113 2.34 1.66 8.21
C ALA A 113 1.26 1.63 7.11
N ILE A 114 0.08 1.13 7.45
CA ILE A 114 -1.10 1.15 6.59
C ILE A 114 -2.13 2.04 7.25
N ALA A 115 -2.40 3.20 6.64
CA ALA A 115 -3.52 4.05 7.03
C ALA A 115 -4.70 3.76 6.11
N SER A 116 -5.84 3.36 6.66
CA SER A 116 -7.06 3.09 5.88
C SER A 116 -8.22 3.96 6.34
N LEU A 117 -8.96 4.52 5.39
CA LEU A 117 -10.10 5.39 5.65
C LEU A 117 -11.32 4.96 4.83
N THR A 118 -12.50 5.06 5.44
CA THR A 118 -13.78 4.92 4.75
C THR A 118 -14.49 6.26 4.77
N LEU A 119 -14.63 6.88 3.60
CA LEU A 119 -15.32 8.16 3.45
C LEU A 119 -16.83 7.95 3.32
N THR A 120 -17.62 8.78 3.99
CA THR A 120 -19.08 8.87 3.88
C THR A 120 -19.54 9.93 2.88
N GLY A 121 -18.62 10.72 2.33
CA GLY A 121 -18.88 11.76 1.34
C GLY A 121 -17.60 12.22 0.63
N ALA A 122 -17.72 13.24 -0.23
CA ALA A 122 -16.56 13.84 -0.87
C ALA A 122 -15.71 14.63 0.15
N PRO A 123 -14.37 14.55 0.13
CA PRO A 123 -13.50 15.41 0.93
C PRO A 123 -13.77 16.88 0.61
N THR A 124 -13.95 17.71 1.65
CA THR A 124 -14.26 19.14 1.50
C THR A 124 -13.08 20.07 1.81
N GLY A 125 -11.90 19.52 2.08
CA GLY A 125 -10.72 20.31 2.42
C GLY A 125 -9.77 19.57 3.35
N ASP A 126 -9.76 19.95 4.63
CA ASP A 126 -8.80 19.55 5.66
C ASP A 126 -9.03 18.12 6.21
N VAL A 127 -7.97 17.48 6.72
CA VAL A 127 -7.97 16.13 7.33
C VAL A 127 -9.00 16.08 8.45
N ALA A 128 -9.03 17.15 9.25
CA ALA A 128 -9.92 17.30 10.40
C ALA A 128 -11.40 17.37 10.00
N SER A 129 -11.69 17.76 8.76
CA SER A 129 -13.05 17.88 8.19
C SER A 129 -13.45 16.73 7.27
N LEU A 130 -12.62 15.69 7.14
CA LEU A 130 -12.92 14.57 6.25
C LEU A 130 -14.20 13.86 6.73
N PRO A 131 -15.18 13.63 5.84
CA PRO A 131 -16.38 12.87 6.18
C PRO A 131 -16.00 11.40 6.28
N ILE A 132 -15.49 10.95 7.43
CA ILE A 132 -15.04 9.58 7.64
C ILE A 132 -16.01 8.80 8.55
N SER A 133 -16.30 7.57 8.17
CA SER A 133 -16.97 6.59 9.04
C SER A 133 -15.97 5.63 9.70
N GLN A 134 -14.75 5.56 9.18
CA GLN A 134 -13.70 4.70 9.68
C GLN A 134 -12.33 5.32 9.37
N ILE A 135 -11.43 5.26 10.35
CA ILE A 135 -9.98 5.45 10.18
C ILE A 135 -9.25 4.38 10.99
N ALA A 136 -8.18 3.82 10.43
CA ALA A 136 -7.28 2.92 11.13
C ALA A 136 -5.84 3.16 10.68
N ILE A 137 -4.90 3.02 11.61
CA ILE A 137 -3.47 2.97 11.33
C ILE A 137 -2.95 1.67 11.93
N GLU A 138 -2.43 0.80 11.07
CA GLU A 138 -1.91 -0.51 11.44
C GLU A 138 -0.43 -0.60 11.05
N LEU A 139 0.38 -1.23 11.89
CA LEU A 139 1.81 -1.37 11.68
C LEU A 139 2.18 -2.84 11.46
N TYR A 140 2.86 -3.10 10.35
CA TYR A 140 3.30 -4.43 9.92
C TYR A 140 4.81 -4.43 9.72
N ARG A 141 5.43 -5.61 9.81
CA ARG A 141 6.83 -5.82 9.40
C ARG A 141 6.87 -6.85 8.27
N PRO A 142 7.75 -6.69 7.27
CA PRO A 142 7.96 -7.75 6.32
C PRO A 142 8.61 -8.95 7.03
N LEU A 143 8.12 -10.15 6.73
CA LEU A 143 8.75 -11.38 7.18
C LEU A 143 9.87 -11.80 6.23
N PRO A 144 10.88 -12.54 6.70
CA PRO A 144 11.96 -13.03 5.86
C PRO A 144 11.49 -14.06 4.83
N GLY A 145 12.26 -14.21 3.74
CA GLY A 145 12.10 -15.32 2.79
C GLY A 145 11.10 -15.12 1.65
N GLY A 146 10.68 -13.88 1.39
CA GLY A 146 9.81 -13.56 0.25
C GLY A 146 10.47 -13.71 -1.12
N LEU A 147 9.66 -13.65 -2.18
CA LEU A 147 10.08 -13.66 -3.58
C LEU A 147 9.55 -12.40 -4.28
N ALA A 148 10.41 -11.72 -5.03
CA ALA A 148 10.08 -10.61 -5.91
C ALA A 148 10.51 -10.97 -7.33
N ALA A 149 9.58 -10.95 -8.29
CA ALA A 149 9.84 -11.29 -9.68
C ALA A 149 9.51 -10.10 -10.59
N GLY A 150 10.51 -9.51 -11.27
CA GLY A 150 10.34 -8.33 -12.12
C GLY A 150 9.97 -7.02 -11.38
N GLY A 151 9.81 -7.08 -10.06
CA GLY A 151 9.40 -5.98 -9.22
C GLY A 151 8.71 -6.49 -7.95
N ARG A 152 8.24 -5.58 -7.11
CA ARG A 152 7.46 -5.88 -5.91
C ARG A 152 6.67 -4.66 -5.48
N PHE A 153 5.76 -4.85 -4.53
CA PHE A 153 4.93 -3.78 -4.01
C PHE A 153 5.71 -2.76 -3.15
N ALA A 154 6.59 -3.24 -2.27
CA ALA A 154 7.43 -2.36 -1.47
C ALA A 154 8.50 -1.63 -2.32
N PRO A 155 8.88 -0.39 -1.98
CA PRO A 155 9.94 0.34 -2.68
C PRO A 155 11.22 -0.48 -2.82
N ALA A 156 11.90 -0.39 -3.97
CA ALA A 156 13.10 -1.19 -4.25
C ALA A 156 14.21 -1.02 -3.19
N GLY A 157 14.32 0.17 -2.59
CA GLY A 157 15.32 0.46 -1.54
C GLY A 157 15.05 -0.21 -0.17
N LEU A 158 13.86 -0.76 0.07
CA LEU A 158 13.53 -1.40 1.35
C LEU A 158 14.27 -2.73 1.52
N LYS A 159 15.09 -2.87 2.56
CA LYS A 159 15.77 -4.14 2.83
C LYS A 159 14.79 -5.11 3.48
N VAL A 160 14.63 -6.30 2.91
CA VAL A 160 13.82 -7.38 3.50
C VAL A 160 14.71 -8.61 3.64
N PRO A 161 14.94 -9.13 4.87
CA PRO A 161 15.84 -10.26 5.06
C PRO A 161 15.44 -11.48 4.24
N GLY A 162 16.40 -12.11 3.56
CA GLY A 162 16.16 -13.31 2.76
C GLY A 162 15.23 -13.15 1.54
N MET A 163 14.95 -11.92 1.10
CA MET A 163 14.17 -11.68 -0.11
C MET A 163 14.92 -12.16 -1.37
N GLN A 164 14.31 -13.08 -2.11
CA GLN A 164 14.80 -13.53 -3.40
C GLN A 164 14.30 -12.59 -4.49
N ASN A 165 15.21 -12.07 -5.33
CA ASN A 165 14.85 -11.23 -6.47
C ASN A 165 15.14 -11.99 -7.76
N VAL A 166 14.12 -12.18 -8.58
CA VAL A 166 14.18 -12.90 -9.86
C VAL A 166 13.81 -11.94 -11.00
N PRO A 167 14.67 -11.77 -12.01
CA PRO A 167 14.28 -11.03 -13.21
C PRO A 167 13.15 -11.75 -13.96
N LEU A 168 12.11 -11.03 -14.37
CA LEU A 168 11.16 -11.53 -15.37
C LEU A 168 11.62 -11.05 -16.74
N THR A 169 12.14 -11.94 -17.56
CA THR A 169 12.41 -11.65 -18.98
C THR A 169 11.11 -11.75 -19.76
N SER A 170 10.81 -10.74 -20.58
CA SER A 170 9.72 -10.86 -21.56
C SER A 170 9.97 -12.08 -22.46
N PRO A 171 8.92 -12.84 -22.84
CA PRO A 171 9.09 -13.88 -23.85
C PRO A 171 9.65 -13.27 -25.15
N PRO A 172 10.45 -14.03 -25.93
CA PRO A 172 10.91 -13.57 -27.23
C PRO A 172 9.72 -13.09 -28.05
N LYS A 173 9.82 -11.91 -28.67
CA LYS A 173 8.83 -11.50 -29.66
C LYS A 173 8.90 -12.52 -30.80
N GLU A 174 7.84 -13.29 -31.01
CA GLU A 174 7.70 -14.04 -32.26
C GLU A 174 7.71 -13.02 -33.39
N ASN A 175 8.63 -13.19 -34.34
CA ASN A 175 8.66 -12.36 -35.54
C ASN A 175 7.39 -12.67 -36.34
N GLU A 176 6.52 -11.68 -36.53
CA GLU A 176 5.43 -11.70 -37.52
C GLU A 176 5.99 -11.83 -38.94
#